data_AF-A0A538AZP9-F1
#
_entry.id   AF-A0A538AZP9-F1
#
_cell.length_a   1.000
_cell.length_b   1.000
_cell.length_c   1.000
_cell.angle_alpha   90.00
_cell.angle_beta   90.00
_cell.angle_gamma   90.00
#
_symmetry.space_group_name_H-M   'P 1'
#
loop_
_entity.id
_entity.type
_entity.pdbx_description
1 polymer ?
#
loop_
_entity_poly.entity_id
_entity_poly.type
_entity_poly.pdbx_seq_one_letter_code
_entity_poly.pdbx_strand_id
1 'polypeptide(L)' 'VADLAGRGVVDEIPGRTAGEYRAELGANLPAAAPPFAGATELFEGAWYGKRPTAAADAAHFRRLADRVLEAAR' A
#
# COMPACT_ATOMS: atom_id res chain seq x y z
N VAL A 1 5.24 -3.60 0.96
CA VAL A 1 5.96 -2.75 1.94
C VAL A 1 7.42 -3.15 2.00
N ALA A 2 7.75 -4.43 2.24
CA ALA A 2 9.13 -4.93 2.19
C ALA A 2 9.96 -4.45 0.99
N ASP A 3 9.42 -4.49 -0.24
CA ASP A 3 10.13 -3.96 -1.42
C ASP A 3 10.46 -2.46 -1.34
N LEU A 4 9.54 -1.66 -0.80
CA LEU A 4 9.74 -0.22 -0.61
C LEU A 4 10.77 0.05 0.49
N ALA A 5 10.78 -0.76 1.54
CA ALA A 5 11.78 -0.70 2.59
C ALA A 5 13.17 -1.10 2.10
N GLY A 6 13.26 -2.16 1.30
CA GLY A 6 14.50 -2.56 0.63
C GLY A 6 15.06 -1.48 -0.31
N ARG A 7 14.21 -0.53 -0.76
CA ARG A 7 14.59 0.64 -1.57
C ARG A 7 14.80 1.92 -0.75
N GLY A 8 14.64 1.86 0.57
CA GLY A 8 14.76 3.03 1.45
C GLY A 8 13.64 4.07 1.30
N VAL A 9 12.50 3.69 0.69
CA VAL A 9 11.34 4.58 0.53
C VAL A 9 10.54 4.69 1.82
N VAL A 10 10.50 3.62 2.62
CA VAL A 10 9.83 3.57 3.92
C VAL A 10 10.66 2.75 4.90
N ASP A 11 10.54 3.00 6.20
CA ASP A 11 11.15 2.16 7.22
C ASP A 11 10.24 0.98 7.61
N GLU A 12 10.73 -0.26 7.56
CA GLU A 12 9.95 -1.41 8.05
C GLU A 12 10.08 -1.54 9.57
N ILE A 13 9.07 -1.05 10.30
CA ILE A 13 9.04 -1.03 11.76
C ILE A 13 7.97 -2.03 12.26
N PRO A 14 8.30 -2.95 13.20
CA PRO A 14 7.29 -3.80 13.80
C PRO A 14 6.16 -2.99 14.45
N GLY A 15 4.91 -3.36 14.14
CA GLY A 15 3.72 -2.69 14.68
C GLY A 15 3.26 -1.44 13.94
N ARG A 16 3.97 -1.02 12.88
CA ARG A 16 3.54 0.12 12.06
C ARG A 16 2.19 -0.15 11.39
N THR A 17 1.35 0.87 11.38
CA THR A 17 0.03 0.85 10.74
C THR A 17 0.13 1.18 9.25
N ALA A 18 -0.88 0.79 8.48
CA ALA A 18 -0.95 1.14 7.05
C ALA A 18 -1.10 2.67 6.85
N GLY A 19 -1.75 3.36 7.79
CA GLY A 19 -1.83 4.82 7.83
C GLY A 19 -0.47 5.50 7.97
N GLU A 20 0.40 5.00 8.86
CA GLU A 20 1.75 5.51 9.04
C GLU A 20 2.62 5.27 7.79
N TYR A 21 2.55 4.07 7.20
CA TYR A 21 3.24 3.79 5.93
C TYR A 21 2.76 4.72 4.80
N ARG A 22 1.46 5.01 4.73
CA ARG A 22 0.90 5.92 3.73
C ARG A 22 1.41 7.35 3.90
N ALA A 23 1.52 7.82 5.14
CA ALA A 23 2.03 9.16 5.43
C ALA A 23 3.50 9.30 5.00
N GLU A 24 4.35 8.34 5.39
CA GLU A 24 5.77 8.37 5.04
C GLU A 24 6.00 8.17 3.53
N LEU A 25 5.34 7.18 2.91
CA LEU A 25 5.42 6.99 1.46
C LEU A 25 4.94 8.23 0.71
N GLY A 26 3.90 8.91 1.19
CA GLY A 26 3.44 10.16 0.58
C GLY A 26 4.47 11.29 0.64
N ALA A 27 5.30 11.32 1.69
CA ALA A 27 6.39 12.28 1.81
C ALA A 27 7.60 11.90 0.93
N ASN A 28 7.96 10.63 0.89
CA ASN A 28 9.17 10.15 0.21
C ASN A 28 8.97 9.85 -1.28
N LEU A 29 7.77 9.45 -1.68
CA LEU A 29 7.41 9.10 -3.05
C LEU A 29 5.97 9.52 -3.40
N PRO A 30 5.72 10.84 -3.59
CA PRO A 30 4.36 11.37 -3.82
C PRO A 30 3.62 10.73 -5.00
N ALA A 31 4.34 10.33 -6.05
CA ALA A 31 3.76 9.67 -7.23
C ALA A 31 3.12 8.31 -6.92
N ALA A 32 3.58 7.62 -5.87
CA ALA A 32 3.02 6.34 -5.43
C ALA A 32 1.87 6.51 -4.43
N ALA A 33 1.60 7.72 -3.93
CA ALA A 33 0.64 7.94 -2.85
C ALA A 33 -0.81 7.53 -3.23
N PRO A 34 -1.35 7.92 -4.41
CA PRO A 34 -2.70 7.48 -4.80
C PRO A 34 -2.87 5.95 -4.91
N PRO A 35 -2.00 5.20 -5.63
CA PRO A 35 -2.17 3.76 -5.71
C PRO A 35 -1.91 3.06 -4.37
N PHE A 36 -0.99 3.56 -3.54
CA PHE A 36 -0.76 3.01 -2.20
C PHE A 36 -1.97 3.22 -1.27
N ALA A 37 -2.60 4.39 -1.33
CA ALA A 37 -3.82 4.67 -0.57
C ALA A 37 -4.96 3.73 -0.96
N GLY A 38 -5.20 3.53 -2.25
CA GLY A 38 -6.23 2.60 -2.73
C GLY A 38 -5.96 1.14 -2.31
N ALA A 39 -4.70 0.69 -2.36
CA ALA A 39 -4.34 -0.65 -1.90
C ALA A 39 -4.60 -0.81 -0.39
N THR A 40 -4.24 0.21 0.40
CA THR A 40 -4.48 0.26 1.85
C THR A 40 -5.97 0.22 2.17
N GLU A 41 -6.81 0.99 1.47
CA GLU A 41 -8.26 1.01 1.69
C GLU A 41 -8.93 -0.35 1.43
N LEU A 42 -8.50 -1.05 0.37
CA LEU A 42 -8.97 -2.41 0.08
C LEU A 42 -8.57 -3.39 1.18
N PHE A 43 -7.31 -3.33 1.62
CA PHE A 43 -6.80 -4.18 2.70
C PHE A 43 -7.54 -3.91 4.02
N GLU A 44 -7.62 -2.66 4.46
CA GLU A 44 -8.26 -2.28 5.72
C GLU A 44 -9.76 -2.61 5.70
N GLY A 45 -10.41 -2.42 4.55
CA GLY A 45 -11.80 -2.79 4.34
C GLY A 45 -12.07 -4.27 4.55
N ALA A 46 -11.23 -5.13 3.98
CA ALA A 46 -11.34 -6.57 4.14
C ALA A 46 -10.99 -7.01 5.58
N TRP A 47 -9.85 -6.54 6.10
CA TRP A 47 -9.28 -7.06 7.35
C TRP A 47 -9.97 -6.53 8.61
N TYR A 48 -10.11 -5.21 8.69
CA TYR A 48 -10.69 -4.52 9.84
C TYR A 48 -12.17 -4.25 9.64
N GLY A 49 -12.57 -3.84 8.42
CA GLY A 49 -13.96 -3.57 8.08
C GLY A 49 -14.82 -4.81 7.87
N LYS A 50 -14.23 -6.01 7.83
CA LYS A 50 -14.89 -7.30 7.56
C LYS A 50 -15.76 -7.27 6.29
N ARG A 51 -15.39 -6.44 5.31
CA ARG A 51 -16.10 -6.37 4.03
C ARG A 51 -15.87 -7.67 3.25
N PRO A 52 -16.92 -8.31 2.69
CA PRO A 52 -16.75 -9.43 1.78
C PRO A 52 -15.83 -9.04 0.62
N THR A 53 -14.96 -9.96 0.21
CA THR A 53 -14.05 -9.76 -0.93
C THR A 53 -14.31 -10.77 -2.02
N ALA A 54 -14.06 -10.37 -3.26
CA ALA A 54 -14.15 -11.20 -4.45
C ALA A 54 -12.81 -11.22 -5.22
N ALA A 55 -12.72 -12.09 -6.22
CA ALA A 55 -11.55 -12.19 -7.10
C ALA A 55 -11.21 -10.84 -7.78
N ALA A 56 -12.23 -10.02 -8.07
CA ALA A 56 -12.04 -8.69 -8.64
C ALA A 56 -11.31 -7.73 -7.70
N ASP A 57 -11.57 -7.79 -6.38
CA ASP A 57 -10.90 -6.96 -5.37
C ASP A 57 -9.42 -7.33 -5.24
N ALA A 58 -9.12 -8.64 -5.21
CA ALA A 58 -7.75 -9.13 -5.19
C ALA A 58 -6.98 -8.72 -6.46
N ALA A 59 -7.63 -8.80 -7.63
CA ALA A 59 -7.04 -8.33 -8.89
C ALA A 59 -6.81 -6.81 -8.88
N HIS A 60 -7.73 -6.04 -8.29
CA HIS A 60 -7.58 -4.59 -8.14
C HIS A 60 -6.41 -4.24 -7.21
N PHE A 61 -6.32 -4.89 -6.06
CA PHE A 61 -5.22 -4.71 -5.12
C PHE A 61 -3.86 -4.95 -5.79
N ARG A 62 -3.72 -6.04 -6.55
CA ARG A 62 -2.47 -6.35 -7.28
C ARG A 62 -2.10 -5.25 -8.28
N ARG A 63 -3.05 -4.77 -9.09
CA ARG A 63 -2.80 -3.65 -10.03
C ARG A 63 -2.33 -2.37 -9.32
N LEU A 64 -2.87 -2.08 -8.14
CA LEU A 64 -2.44 -0.93 -7.34
C LEU A 64 -1.02 -1.14 -6.78
N ALA A 65 -0.72 -2.34 -6.29
CA ALA A 65 0.63 -2.70 -5.83
C ALA A 65 1.65 -2.60 -6.97
N ASP A 66 1.32 -3.07 -8.18
CA ASP A 66 2.19 -2.96 -9.35
C ASP A 66 2.51 -1.49 -9.66
N ARG A 67 1.50 -0.61 -9.65
CA ARG A 67 1.70 0.85 -9.86
C ARG A 67 2.58 1.50 -8.81
N VAL A 68 2.48 1.06 -7.55
CA VAL A 68 3.38 1.52 -6.48
C VAL A 68 4.82 1.13 -6.79
N LEU A 69 5.05 -0.12 -7.22
CA LEU A 69 6.39 -0.61 -7.54
C LEU A 69 6.95 0.03 -8.81
N GLU A 70 6.12 0.33 -9.81
CA GLU A 70 6.49 1.09 -11.01
C GLU A 70 6.94 2.50 -10.67
N ALA A 71 6.23 3.19 -9.78
CA ALA A 71 6.60 4.52 -9.31
C ALA A 71 7.89 4.54 -8.48
N ALA A 72 8.27 3.40 -7.88
CA ALA A 72 9.47 3.25 -7.06
C ALA A 72 10.69 2.72 -7.83
N ARG A 73 10.62 2.63 -9.16
CA ARG A 73 11.74 2.22 -10.03
C ARG A 73 12.80 3.30 -10.18
#